data_AF-A0D2W8-F1
#
_entry.id   AF-A0D2W8-F1
#
_cell.length_a   1.000
_cell.length_b   1.000
_cell.length_c   1.000
_cell.angle_alpha   90.00
_cell.angle_beta   90.00
_cell.angle_gamma   90.00
#
_symmetry.space_group_name_H-M   'P 1'
#
loop_
_entity.id
_entity.type
_entity.pdbx_description
1 polymer ?
#
loop_
_entity_poly.entity_id
_entity_poly.type
_entity_poly.pdbx_seq_one_letter_code
_entity_poly.pdbx_strand_id
1 'polypeptide(L)'
;MSENHIQVNVLQMEFIVYKESNVAMLRINIGCVTDSQGNKCEYHKNQCKIKSCETASDSLKNYQQCQDYDNLLDCVTSENGGCKQRPQKCEGYVDQVDCYSIQQEDCIWYKNNCAKRECFYAPLYYSHQDCKKYGNCIGKAGGGCQQTPQVCDEILQEQFCEIDYNKQICFWLEGICTLFECSLLKLPAYKSHKTCQEANSNCTFNIDTLGCQDYLCENIQEIEFFKIDSKGRICSINEGCIDKKCLTAPPNYESNSKCEEWLPYCTVNVQELSNSIVLIGCVDKKKECQFALKEQCHSTFSGIKCKWDNVGKKCVSQICTDADPNIFLTNTDCNSYKVVEGTCIIGTPGFGCQLWSTSCNDLISQQQCELSLQDGTKCFWTGSLCKILECKDASIINYTNNIECNTWLDYCIYNSTLGGCMDRPSSVACTSCPNDMMYDTHIECQAWNPKGTVISSFNPEGCELKKANCSDYIRQRNCITNFAGQLCYWDDKLQKCMGENGDTDCSKRVYGDLTHQNCENFLQKCTIFDIGNRTCVSLSGMCNYNLEQKCVITKKWQPCKWDLKNRIVKMQFVVII
;
A
#
# COMPACT_ATOMS: atom_id res chain seq x y z
N MET A 1 74.34 -37.92 69.23
CA MET A 1 74.94 -39.02 68.44
C MET A 1 73.79 -39.77 67.78
N SER A 2 74.01 -40.13 66.52
CA SER A 2 73.29 -41.06 65.62
C SER A 2 72.23 -41.98 66.25
N GLU A 3 71.16 -42.42 65.60
CA GLU A 3 70.97 -42.77 64.18
C GLU A 3 69.48 -43.14 63.96
N ASN A 4 69.09 -43.21 62.69
CA ASN A 4 67.82 -43.70 62.15
C ASN A 4 67.37 -45.07 62.69
N HIS A 5 66.05 -45.32 62.80
CA HIS A 5 65.32 -46.13 61.82
C HIS A 5 63.80 -46.21 62.07
N ILE A 6 63.13 -46.39 60.94
CA ILE A 6 61.71 -46.40 60.60
C ILE A 6 61.05 -47.75 60.97
N GLN A 7 59.78 -47.76 61.42
CA GLN A 7 58.66 -48.38 60.65
C GLN A 7 57.28 -48.19 61.30
N VAL A 8 56.30 -48.20 60.40
CA VAL A 8 54.92 -47.68 60.45
C VAL A 8 53.92 -48.83 60.49
N ASN A 9 52.73 -48.63 61.08
CA ASN A 9 51.39 -49.08 60.61
C ASN A 9 50.34 -48.83 61.71
N VAL A 10 49.03 -48.60 61.51
CA VAL A 10 48.15 -48.21 60.40
C VAL A 10 46.82 -47.76 61.04
N LEU A 11 46.20 -46.75 60.41
CA LEU A 11 44.86 -46.15 60.44
C LEU A 11 43.70 -46.78 61.24
N GLN A 12 42.94 -45.90 61.94
CA GLN A 12 41.48 -45.95 62.02
C GLN A 12 40.87 -44.53 62.16
N MET A 13 39.70 -44.35 61.55
CA MET A 13 38.89 -43.13 61.38
C MET A 13 38.43 -42.46 62.68
N GLU A 14 38.35 -41.12 62.70
CA GLU A 14 37.39 -40.35 63.50
C GLU A 14 36.80 -39.16 62.71
N PHE A 15 35.47 -39.02 62.84
CA PHE A 15 34.58 -37.96 62.37
C PHE A 15 34.66 -36.73 63.30
N ILE A 16 34.86 -35.50 62.79
CA ILE A 16 34.38 -34.25 63.46
C ILE A 16 34.03 -33.13 62.43
N VAL A 17 32.73 -32.80 62.36
CA VAL A 17 32.06 -31.48 62.28
C VAL A 17 32.63 -30.35 61.38
N TYR A 18 32.00 -30.08 60.23
CA TYR A 18 31.95 -28.76 59.54
C TYR A 18 30.79 -28.74 58.51
N LYS A 19 29.52 -28.43 58.88
CA LYS A 19 28.44 -28.36 57.85
C LYS A 19 27.14 -27.59 58.16
N GLU A 20 27.15 -26.47 58.88
CA GLU A 20 25.90 -25.66 59.03
C GLU A 20 25.93 -24.24 58.44
N SER A 21 27.09 -23.58 58.34
CA SER A 21 27.15 -22.19 57.84
C SER A 21 27.01 -22.05 56.30
N ASN A 22 27.34 -23.08 55.51
CA ASN A 22 27.18 -23.04 54.05
C ASN A 22 25.75 -23.34 53.55
N VAL A 23 24.89 -23.95 54.37
CA VAL A 23 23.53 -24.33 53.94
C VAL A 23 22.57 -23.14 54.00
N ALA A 24 22.77 -22.20 54.93
CA ALA A 24 21.95 -20.98 55.03
C ALA A 24 22.18 -20.02 53.85
N MET A 25 23.44 -19.85 53.41
CA MET A 25 23.77 -18.99 52.26
C MET A 25 23.30 -19.59 50.92
N LEU A 26 23.32 -20.93 50.79
CA LEU A 26 22.79 -21.62 49.60
C LEU A 26 21.26 -21.52 49.48
N ARG A 27 20.52 -21.50 50.60
CA ARG A 27 19.04 -21.41 50.59
C ARG A 27 18.52 -20.03 50.16
N ILE A 28 19.31 -18.96 50.30
CA ILE A 28 18.90 -17.60 49.91
C ILE A 28 19.06 -17.38 48.39
N ASN A 29 20.06 -17.99 47.75
CA ASN A 29 20.30 -17.85 46.32
C ASN A 29 19.18 -18.51 45.47
N ILE A 30 18.74 -19.72 45.84
CA ILE A 30 17.70 -20.47 45.08
C ILE A 30 16.30 -19.82 45.20
N GLY A 31 16.05 -19.01 46.23
CA GLY A 31 14.74 -18.39 46.48
C GLY A 31 14.49 -17.06 45.75
N CYS A 32 15.51 -16.47 45.13
CA CYS A 32 15.40 -15.16 44.48
C CYS A 32 14.92 -15.30 43.04
N VAL A 33 13.59 -15.44 42.84
CA VAL A 33 13.00 -15.72 41.52
C VAL A 33 11.99 -14.66 41.09
N THR A 34 10.97 -14.38 41.90
CA THR A 34 9.96 -13.33 41.63
C THR A 34 9.54 -12.64 42.92
N ASP A 35 9.25 -11.34 42.86
CA ASP A 35 8.70 -10.60 44.00
C ASP A 35 7.17 -10.77 44.13
N SER A 36 6.57 -10.17 45.16
CA SER A 36 5.12 -10.22 45.41
C SER A 36 4.27 -9.54 44.32
N GLN A 37 4.89 -8.76 43.43
CA GLN A 37 4.27 -8.05 42.32
C GLN A 37 4.44 -8.79 41.00
N GLY A 38 5.16 -9.93 40.99
CA GLY A 38 5.44 -10.75 39.82
C GLY A 38 6.67 -10.30 39.01
N ASN A 39 7.47 -9.35 39.50
CA ASN A 39 8.70 -8.94 38.84
C ASN A 39 9.78 -10.01 39.03
N LYS A 40 10.48 -10.37 37.95
CA LYS A 40 11.62 -11.29 38.02
C LYS A 40 12.74 -10.69 38.86
N CYS A 41 13.33 -11.49 39.73
CA CYS A 41 14.42 -11.10 40.61
C CYS A 41 15.68 -11.93 40.32
N GLU A 42 16.85 -11.41 40.71
CA GLU A 42 18.15 -12.08 40.63
C GLU A 42 18.96 -11.79 41.89
N TYR A 43 19.76 -12.77 42.31
CA TYR A 43 20.62 -12.61 43.48
C TYR A 43 21.92 -11.88 43.06
N HIS A 44 22.04 -10.61 43.44
CA HIS A 44 23.15 -9.75 43.05
C HIS A 44 23.77 -9.05 44.29
N LYS A 45 25.08 -9.19 44.47
CA LYS A 45 25.87 -8.60 45.59
C LYS A 45 25.27 -8.91 46.98
N ASN A 46 25.01 -10.19 47.24
CA ASN A 46 24.45 -10.71 48.50
C ASN A 46 23.03 -10.22 48.84
N GLN A 47 22.27 -9.74 47.87
CA GLN A 47 20.87 -9.31 48.04
C GLN A 47 20.02 -9.79 46.87
N CYS A 48 18.76 -10.11 47.13
CA CYS A 48 17.79 -10.34 46.07
C CYS A 48 17.29 -8.99 45.54
N LYS A 49 17.47 -8.72 44.24
CA LYS A 49 17.06 -7.48 43.58
C LYS A 49 16.19 -7.78 42.37
N ILE A 50 15.32 -6.85 41.99
CA ILE A 50 14.57 -6.93 40.73
C ILE A 50 15.57 -6.94 39.58
N LYS A 51 15.34 -7.80 38.57
CA LYS A 51 16.17 -7.87 37.38
C LYS A 51 16.18 -6.53 36.65
N SER A 52 17.36 -5.99 36.44
CA SER A 52 17.66 -4.86 35.57
C SER A 52 19.00 -5.12 34.87
N CYS A 53 19.38 -4.30 33.88
CA CYS A 53 20.68 -4.47 33.23
C CYS A 53 21.84 -4.41 34.24
N GLU A 54 21.72 -3.58 35.28
CA GLU A 54 22.73 -3.39 36.34
C GLU A 54 22.79 -4.53 37.36
N THR A 55 21.82 -5.45 37.36
CA THR A 55 21.86 -6.67 38.20
C THR A 55 22.37 -7.89 37.44
N ALA A 56 22.72 -7.73 36.17
CA ALA A 56 23.29 -8.78 35.36
C ALA A 56 24.70 -9.15 35.86
N SER A 57 25.06 -10.44 35.77
CA SER A 57 26.36 -10.93 36.25
C SER A 57 27.52 -10.32 35.46
N ASP A 58 28.58 -9.89 36.15
CA ASP A 58 29.84 -9.43 35.53
C ASP A 58 30.50 -10.50 34.61
N SER A 59 30.05 -11.77 34.71
CA SER A 59 30.49 -12.85 33.82
C SER A 59 29.94 -12.76 32.38
N LEU A 60 28.91 -11.93 32.15
CA LEU A 60 28.39 -11.68 30.81
C LEU A 60 29.30 -10.67 30.11
N LYS A 61 29.81 -11.02 28.92
CA LYS A 61 30.89 -10.29 28.24
C LYS A 61 30.57 -9.93 26.79
N ASN A 62 29.36 -10.21 26.30
CA ASN A 62 28.98 -9.87 24.93
C ASN A 62 27.48 -9.57 24.81
N TYR A 63 27.12 -8.97 23.67
CA TYR A 63 25.74 -8.58 23.34
C TYR A 63 24.74 -9.71 23.55
N GLN A 64 24.98 -10.89 22.98
CA GLN A 64 24.04 -12.01 23.02
C GLN A 64 23.77 -12.44 24.47
N GLN A 65 24.81 -12.51 25.30
CA GLN A 65 24.67 -12.82 26.72
C GLN A 65 23.84 -11.78 27.48
N CYS A 66 23.94 -10.49 27.13
CA CYS A 66 23.13 -9.44 27.71
C CYS A 66 21.67 -9.45 27.22
N GLN A 67 21.44 -9.82 25.96
CA GLN A 67 20.10 -10.00 25.40
C GLN A 67 19.41 -11.25 25.96
N ASP A 68 20.16 -12.32 26.23
CA ASP A 68 19.65 -13.57 26.80
C ASP A 68 19.37 -13.47 28.31
N TYR A 69 19.92 -12.46 29.00
CA TYR A 69 19.74 -12.26 30.45
C TYR A 69 18.27 -12.05 30.85
N ASP A 70 17.57 -11.20 30.10
CA ASP A 70 16.12 -11.05 30.14
C ASP A 70 15.61 -10.42 28.84
N ASN A 71 14.77 -11.14 28.11
CA ASN A 71 14.22 -10.70 26.82
C ASN A 71 13.26 -9.50 26.91
N LEU A 72 12.90 -9.07 28.12
CA LEU A 72 12.08 -7.88 28.37
C LEU A 72 12.91 -6.62 28.66
N LEU A 73 14.25 -6.74 28.82
CA LEU A 73 15.14 -5.63 29.10
C LEU A 73 16.00 -5.27 27.88
N ASP A 74 16.17 -3.98 27.61
CA ASP A 74 17.01 -3.51 26.50
C ASP A 74 18.46 -3.24 26.97
N CYS A 75 19.22 -4.32 27.14
CA CYS A 75 20.56 -4.29 27.72
C CYS A 75 21.69 -4.49 26.69
N VAL A 76 22.80 -3.78 26.86
CA VAL A 76 24.05 -3.97 26.10
C VAL A 76 25.25 -4.21 27.02
N THR A 77 26.41 -4.57 26.47
CA THR A 77 27.60 -4.93 27.25
C THR A 77 28.17 -3.72 28.00
N SER A 78 28.70 -3.94 29.20
CA SER A 78 29.42 -2.94 30.00
C SER A 78 30.95 -3.11 29.93
N GLU A 79 31.70 -2.05 30.20
CA GLU A 79 33.17 -1.96 29.97
C GLU A 79 33.98 -2.97 30.79
N ASN A 80 33.47 -3.38 31.96
CA ASN A 80 34.14 -4.31 32.88
C ASN A 80 33.42 -5.66 33.01
N GLY A 81 32.61 -6.03 32.00
CA GLY A 81 31.67 -7.15 32.10
C GLY A 81 30.34 -6.75 32.74
N GLY A 82 29.35 -7.62 32.62
CA GLY A 82 27.96 -7.33 32.96
C GLY A 82 27.25 -6.55 31.85
N CYS A 83 26.03 -6.12 32.15
CA CYS A 83 25.16 -5.42 31.21
C CYS A 83 24.82 -4.02 31.70
N LYS A 84 24.43 -3.15 30.79
CA LYS A 84 23.95 -1.79 31.07
C LYS A 84 22.79 -1.45 30.15
N GLN A 85 21.99 -0.46 30.53
CA GLN A 85 20.91 0.04 29.68
C GLN A 85 21.48 0.57 28.35
N ARG A 86 20.74 0.36 27.26
CA ARG A 86 21.10 0.84 25.92
C ARG A 86 21.33 2.37 25.91
N PRO A 87 22.54 2.84 25.57
CA PRO A 87 22.82 4.26 25.39
C PRO A 87 22.06 4.88 24.21
N GLN A 88 21.73 6.17 24.32
CA GLN A 88 21.08 6.93 23.24
C GLN A 88 22.05 7.45 22.16
N LYS A 89 23.36 7.41 22.41
CA LYS A 89 24.40 7.91 21.50
C LYS A 89 25.47 6.85 21.27
N CYS A 90 26.13 6.90 20.12
CA CYS A 90 27.17 5.94 19.73
C CYS A 90 28.30 5.82 20.75
N GLU A 91 28.74 6.92 21.36
CA GLU A 91 29.89 6.93 22.28
C GLU A 91 29.64 6.13 23.57
N GLY A 92 28.39 5.75 23.84
CA GLY A 92 28.04 4.92 24.99
C GLY A 92 28.34 3.43 24.80
N TYR A 93 28.63 2.95 23.59
CA TYR A 93 28.85 1.52 23.32
C TYR A 93 30.33 1.14 23.41
N VAL A 94 30.61 0.00 24.05
CA VAL A 94 31.96 -0.49 24.34
C VAL A 94 32.32 -1.77 23.58
N ASP A 95 31.37 -2.34 22.83
CA ASP A 95 31.56 -3.52 21.98
C ASP A 95 31.11 -3.24 20.55
N GLN A 96 31.76 -3.90 19.59
CA GLN A 96 31.51 -3.72 18.16
C GLN A 96 30.10 -4.15 17.76
N VAL A 97 29.60 -5.27 18.29
CA VAL A 97 28.26 -5.77 17.97
C VAL A 97 27.21 -4.83 18.55
N ASP A 98 27.44 -4.36 19.78
CA ASP A 98 26.57 -3.39 20.44
C ASP A 98 26.47 -2.08 19.64
N CYS A 99 27.59 -1.60 19.07
CA CYS A 99 27.64 -0.38 18.28
C CYS A 99 26.70 -0.40 17.06
N TYR A 100 26.53 -1.57 16.42
CA TYR A 100 25.66 -1.72 15.25
C TYR A 100 24.20 -2.07 15.59
N SER A 101 23.87 -2.20 16.88
CA SER A 101 22.53 -2.59 17.33
C SER A 101 21.58 -1.40 17.54
N ILE A 102 22.08 -0.16 17.50
CA ILE A 102 21.28 1.06 17.60
C ILE A 102 20.60 1.41 16.27
N GLN A 103 19.32 1.76 16.32
CA GLN A 103 18.54 2.16 15.14
C GLN A 103 18.33 3.69 15.06
N GLN A 104 18.41 4.40 16.19
CA GLN A 104 18.14 5.83 16.26
C GLN A 104 19.26 6.71 15.68
N GLU A 105 20.50 6.20 15.67
CA GLU A 105 21.66 6.91 15.16
C GLU A 105 22.53 5.98 14.32
N ASP A 106 23.13 6.49 13.25
CA ASP A 106 23.97 5.71 12.34
C ASP A 106 25.39 5.66 12.89
N CYS A 107 25.74 4.58 13.58
CA CYS A 107 27.02 4.41 14.26
C CYS A 107 27.99 3.53 13.47
N ILE A 108 29.29 3.79 13.66
CA ILE A 108 30.39 3.00 13.11
C ILE A 108 31.38 2.60 14.20
N TRP A 109 31.90 1.37 14.12
CA TRP A 109 33.00 0.93 14.97
C TRP A 109 34.34 1.33 14.36
N TYR A 110 35.05 2.26 15.01
CA TYR A 110 36.31 2.80 14.53
C TYR A 110 37.36 2.87 15.65
N LYS A 111 38.54 2.28 15.41
CA LYS A 111 39.65 2.22 16.39
C LYS A 111 39.20 1.80 17.80
N ASN A 112 38.46 0.70 17.89
CA ASN A 112 37.92 0.12 19.13
C ASN A 112 36.98 1.03 19.93
N ASN A 113 36.34 2.00 19.26
CA ASN A 113 35.31 2.83 19.86
C ASN A 113 34.12 2.91 18.91
N CYS A 114 32.92 3.01 19.47
CA CYS A 114 31.73 3.31 18.71
C CYS A 114 31.58 4.83 18.57
N ALA A 115 31.41 5.31 17.34
CA ALA A 115 31.26 6.73 17.04
C ALA A 115 30.13 6.94 16.04
N LYS A 116 29.57 8.15 16.03
CA LYS A 116 28.63 8.55 14.98
C LYS A 116 29.31 8.50 13.61
N ARG A 117 28.64 7.93 12.62
CA ARG A 117 29.19 7.86 11.26
C ARG A 117 29.32 9.27 10.68
N GLU A 118 30.55 9.62 10.36
CA GLU A 118 30.95 10.85 9.69
C GLU A 118 31.78 10.50 8.45
N CYS A 119 31.79 11.39 7.45
CA CYS A 119 32.43 11.12 6.16
C CYS A 119 33.93 10.79 6.27
N PHE A 120 34.64 11.33 7.25
CA PHE A 120 36.07 11.09 7.43
C PHE A 120 36.39 9.67 7.93
N TYR A 121 35.40 8.91 8.42
CA TYR A 121 35.57 7.49 8.76
C TYR A 121 35.49 6.57 7.53
N ALA A 122 35.13 7.09 6.36
CA ALA A 122 35.09 6.30 5.14
C ALA A 122 36.49 5.77 4.77
N PRO A 123 36.60 4.53 4.25
CA PRO A 123 37.88 3.97 3.82
C PRO A 123 38.57 4.82 2.75
N LEU A 124 39.90 4.93 2.83
CA LEU A 124 40.70 5.75 1.92
C LEU A 124 40.60 5.33 0.44
N TYR A 125 40.23 4.09 0.15
CA TYR A 125 40.05 3.61 -1.22
C TYR A 125 38.67 3.97 -1.83
N TYR A 126 37.78 4.60 -1.07
CA TYR A 126 36.46 5.00 -1.57
C TYR A 126 36.61 6.06 -2.67
N SER A 127 35.92 5.80 -3.79
CA SER A 127 35.75 6.77 -4.87
C SER A 127 34.65 7.78 -4.54
N HIS A 128 34.51 8.82 -5.35
CA HIS A 128 33.39 9.78 -5.22
C HIS A 128 32.02 9.08 -5.24
N GLN A 129 31.86 8.06 -6.08
CA GLN A 129 30.60 7.30 -6.18
C GLN A 129 30.33 6.44 -4.93
N ASP A 130 31.38 5.95 -4.27
CA ASP A 130 31.24 5.25 -3.00
C ASP A 130 30.87 6.23 -1.87
N CYS A 131 31.44 7.43 -1.87
CA CYS A 131 31.12 8.47 -0.90
C CYS A 131 29.65 8.92 -0.97
N LYS A 132 29.07 9.02 -2.17
CA LYS A 132 27.64 9.31 -2.36
C LYS A 132 26.73 8.26 -1.72
N LYS A 133 27.17 6.99 -1.70
CA LYS A 133 26.44 5.89 -1.06
C LYS A 133 26.69 5.83 0.45
N TYR A 134 27.81 6.35 0.92
CA TYR A 134 28.21 6.34 2.33
C TYR A 134 27.40 7.34 3.19
N GLY A 135 26.90 8.41 2.59
CA GLY A 135 26.07 9.41 3.28
C GLY A 135 26.02 10.73 2.53
N ASN A 136 25.82 11.83 3.26
CA ASN A 136 25.96 13.17 2.69
C ASN A 136 27.44 13.56 2.58
N CYS A 137 28.17 12.84 1.73
CA CYS A 137 29.61 12.92 1.58
C CYS A 137 30.02 13.05 0.11
N ILE A 138 31.10 13.77 -0.13
CA ILE A 138 31.79 13.83 -1.43
C ILE A 138 33.17 13.17 -1.34
N GLY A 139 33.78 12.93 -2.49
CA GLY A 139 35.15 12.41 -2.53
C GLY A 139 36.15 13.44 -2.01
N LYS A 140 37.31 12.96 -1.57
CA LYS A 140 38.43 13.80 -1.13
C LYS A 140 39.66 13.55 -2.01
N ALA A 141 40.42 14.60 -2.31
CA ALA A 141 41.70 14.47 -3.00
C ALA A 141 42.67 13.58 -2.18
N GLY A 142 43.24 12.57 -2.82
CA GLY A 142 44.09 11.56 -2.15
C GLY A 142 43.33 10.36 -1.58
N GLY A 143 42.01 10.27 -1.80
CA GLY A 143 41.19 9.13 -1.41
C GLY A 143 40.37 9.35 -0.13
N GLY A 144 39.30 8.56 0.02
CA GLY A 144 38.33 8.66 1.12
C GLY A 144 37.25 9.72 0.87
N CYS A 145 36.45 9.97 1.90
CA CYS A 145 35.32 10.88 1.83
C CYS A 145 35.50 12.08 2.75
N GLN A 146 34.84 13.18 2.40
CA GLN A 146 34.69 14.37 3.22
C GLN A 146 33.23 14.84 3.22
N GLN A 147 32.89 15.68 4.19
CA GLN A 147 31.55 16.24 4.30
C GLN A 147 31.23 17.06 3.05
N THR A 148 30.02 16.89 2.48
CA THR A 148 29.56 17.76 1.39
C THR A 148 29.49 19.21 1.89
N PRO A 149 30.14 20.18 1.22
CA PRO A 149 30.07 21.59 1.60
C PRO A 149 28.65 22.18 1.50
N GLN A 150 28.39 23.27 2.23
CA GLN A 150 27.05 23.87 2.30
C GLN A 150 26.65 24.58 1.01
N VAL A 151 27.63 25.08 0.26
CA VAL A 151 27.46 25.77 -1.02
C VAL A 151 28.45 25.22 -2.05
N CYS A 152 28.11 25.32 -3.34
CA CYS A 152 28.92 24.78 -4.43
C CYS A 152 30.34 25.36 -4.47
N ASP A 153 30.51 26.67 -4.22
CA ASP A 153 31.78 27.39 -4.31
C ASP A 153 32.87 26.89 -3.35
N GLU A 154 32.49 26.13 -2.32
CA GLU A 154 33.42 25.48 -1.40
C GLU A 154 33.96 24.13 -1.92
N ILE A 155 33.41 23.60 -3.01
CA ILE A 155 33.88 22.38 -3.66
C ILE A 155 35.03 22.74 -4.59
N LEU A 156 36.25 22.48 -4.13
CA LEU A 156 37.48 22.92 -4.83
C LEU A 156 37.99 21.97 -5.92
N GLN A 157 37.29 20.87 -6.19
CA GLN A 157 37.72 19.88 -7.18
C GLN A 157 36.60 19.54 -8.16
N GLU A 158 36.90 19.67 -9.46
CA GLU A 158 35.98 19.45 -10.57
C GLU A 158 35.22 18.13 -10.49
N GLN A 159 35.95 17.04 -10.25
CA GLN A 159 35.38 15.69 -10.19
C GLN A 159 34.40 15.44 -9.03
N PHE A 160 34.23 16.39 -8.11
CA PHE A 160 33.30 16.33 -6.99
C PHE A 160 32.20 17.41 -7.07
N CYS A 161 32.25 18.29 -8.08
CA CYS A 161 31.31 19.39 -8.28
C CYS A 161 30.02 18.89 -8.92
N GLU A 162 29.12 18.34 -8.09
CA GLU A 162 27.84 17.82 -8.57
C GLU A 162 26.65 18.32 -7.75
N ILE A 163 26.75 18.24 -6.42
CA ILE A 163 25.70 18.70 -5.50
C ILE A 163 26.29 19.28 -4.22
N ASP A 164 25.58 20.22 -3.62
CA ASP A 164 25.88 20.75 -2.29
C ASP A 164 25.21 19.91 -1.17
N TYR A 165 25.39 20.32 0.08
CA TYR A 165 24.78 19.67 1.25
C TYR A 165 23.24 19.63 1.17
N ASN A 166 22.63 20.64 0.55
CA ASN A 166 21.18 20.81 0.37
C ASN A 166 20.64 20.10 -0.87
N LYS A 167 21.49 19.35 -1.60
CA LYS A 167 21.18 18.66 -2.86
C LYS A 167 20.84 19.60 -4.02
N GLN A 168 21.30 20.84 -3.96
CA GLN A 168 21.27 21.74 -5.11
C GLN A 168 22.32 21.28 -6.12
N ILE A 169 22.03 21.39 -7.41
CA ILE A 169 22.94 20.96 -8.47
C ILE A 169 24.05 22.00 -8.61
N CYS A 170 25.29 21.54 -8.61
CA CYS A 170 26.47 22.36 -8.85
C CYS A 170 27.02 22.14 -10.26
N PHE A 171 27.78 23.11 -10.76
CA PHE A 171 28.36 23.11 -12.09
C PHE A 171 29.77 23.68 -12.05
N TRP A 172 30.72 22.99 -12.67
CA TRP A 172 32.11 23.44 -12.73
C TRP A 172 32.32 24.40 -13.89
N LEU A 173 32.68 25.65 -13.59
CA LEU A 173 32.88 26.70 -14.57
C LEU A 173 34.18 27.46 -14.25
N GLU A 174 35.08 27.54 -15.24
CA GLU A 174 36.32 28.32 -15.15
C GLU A 174 37.20 28.01 -13.91
N GLY A 175 37.16 26.78 -13.42
CA GLY A 175 37.96 26.33 -12.27
C GLY A 175 37.30 26.56 -10.91
N ILE A 176 36.04 26.99 -10.87
CA ILE A 176 35.24 27.14 -9.65
C ILE A 176 33.97 26.31 -9.80
N CYS A 177 33.55 25.66 -8.71
CA CYS A 177 32.26 24.99 -8.65
C CYS A 177 31.18 26.00 -8.27
N THR A 178 30.19 26.27 -9.11
CA THR A 178 29.12 27.24 -8.82
C THR A 178 27.77 26.53 -8.74
N LEU A 179 26.76 27.19 -8.17
CA LEU A 179 25.38 26.74 -8.30
C LEU A 179 24.97 26.69 -9.78
N PHE A 180 24.30 25.62 -10.18
CA PHE A 180 23.85 25.43 -11.56
C PHE A 180 22.67 26.36 -11.89
N GLU A 181 22.82 27.13 -12.96
CA GLU A 181 21.73 27.87 -13.61
C GLU A 181 21.76 27.58 -15.11
N CYS A 182 20.59 27.42 -15.74
CA CYS A 182 20.51 27.20 -17.19
C CYS A 182 21.19 28.33 -17.98
N SER A 183 21.15 29.55 -17.43
CA SER A 183 21.76 30.75 -17.99
C SER A 183 23.27 30.63 -18.25
N LEU A 184 23.98 29.76 -17.50
CA LEU A 184 25.43 29.55 -17.61
C LEU A 184 25.83 28.69 -18.82
N LEU A 185 24.88 27.93 -19.38
CA LEU A 185 25.12 27.03 -20.50
C LEU A 185 25.04 27.81 -21.82
N LYS A 186 26.19 28.25 -22.35
CA LYS A 186 26.26 29.12 -23.54
C LYS A 186 26.77 28.43 -24.80
N LEU A 187 26.59 29.09 -25.95
CA LEU A 187 27.28 28.76 -27.19
C LEU A 187 28.81 28.80 -27.02
N PRO A 188 29.57 27.98 -27.79
CA PRO A 188 29.09 27.10 -28.87
C PRO A 188 28.68 25.70 -28.41
N ALA A 189 28.88 25.35 -27.12
CA ALA A 189 28.65 24.02 -26.59
C ALA A 189 27.15 23.66 -26.53
N TYR A 190 26.32 24.61 -26.11
CA TYR A 190 24.88 24.41 -25.92
C TYR A 190 24.09 25.22 -26.95
N LYS A 191 23.70 24.56 -28.05
CA LYS A 191 23.18 25.20 -29.27
C LYS A 191 21.80 24.71 -29.71
N SER A 192 21.18 23.85 -28.93
CA SER A 192 19.85 23.29 -29.21
C SER A 192 19.15 22.85 -27.93
N HIS A 193 17.82 22.75 -27.98
CA HIS A 193 17.02 22.23 -26.87
C HIS A 193 17.57 20.90 -26.34
N LYS A 194 17.93 19.97 -27.25
CA LYS A 194 18.52 18.68 -26.90
C LYS A 194 19.80 18.82 -26.06
N THR A 195 20.74 19.68 -26.47
CA THR A 195 21.98 19.87 -25.72
C THR A 195 21.75 20.52 -24.35
N CYS A 196 20.75 21.41 -24.23
CA CYS A 196 20.37 21.99 -22.94
C CYS A 196 19.72 20.95 -22.01
N GLN A 197 18.84 20.11 -22.56
CA GLN A 197 18.16 19.03 -21.82
C GLN A 197 19.11 17.92 -21.36
N GLU A 198 20.13 17.61 -22.17
CA GLU A 198 21.20 16.67 -21.79
C GLU A 198 22.02 17.18 -20.60
N ALA A 199 22.20 18.50 -20.47
CA ALA A 199 22.82 19.11 -19.30
C ALA A 199 21.87 19.11 -18.09
N ASN A 200 20.62 19.51 -18.29
CA ASN A 200 19.58 19.47 -17.27
C ASN A 200 18.19 19.49 -17.90
N SER A 201 17.30 18.60 -17.42
CA SER A 201 15.93 18.51 -17.92
C SER A 201 15.09 19.78 -17.72
N ASN A 202 15.55 20.68 -16.86
CA ASN A 202 14.89 21.96 -16.59
C ASN A 202 15.37 23.08 -17.50
N CYS A 203 16.21 22.81 -18.51
CA CYS A 203 16.74 23.83 -19.42
C CYS A 203 16.24 23.64 -20.86
N THR A 204 16.09 24.74 -21.60
CA THR A 204 15.84 24.77 -23.04
C THR A 204 16.76 25.77 -23.72
N PHE A 205 16.99 25.61 -25.02
CA PHE A 205 17.73 26.58 -25.79
C PHE A 205 16.87 27.80 -26.11
N ASN A 206 17.47 28.98 -26.01
CA ASN A 206 16.87 30.25 -26.36
C ASN A 206 17.86 31.06 -27.20
N ILE A 207 17.44 31.43 -28.41
CA ILE A 207 18.31 32.11 -29.39
C ILE A 207 18.69 33.53 -28.94
N ASP A 208 17.81 34.22 -28.22
CA ASP A 208 18.01 35.59 -27.78
C ASP A 208 19.11 35.69 -26.73
N THR A 209 19.26 34.62 -25.92
CA THR A 209 20.31 34.53 -24.90
C THR A 209 21.56 33.78 -25.35
N LEU A 210 21.60 33.36 -26.62
CA LEU A 210 22.71 32.64 -27.23
C LEU A 210 23.17 31.45 -26.38
N GLY A 211 22.22 30.68 -25.83
CA GLY A 211 22.48 29.58 -24.92
C GLY A 211 21.21 28.97 -24.32
N CYS A 212 21.33 28.30 -23.19
CA CYS A 212 20.18 27.76 -22.46
C CYS A 212 19.55 28.79 -21.52
N GLN A 213 18.28 28.56 -21.24
CA GLN A 213 17.46 29.20 -20.22
C GLN A 213 16.57 28.16 -19.55
N ASP A 214 15.88 28.56 -18.48
CA ASP A 214 14.91 27.70 -17.82
C ASP A 214 13.82 27.26 -18.80
N TYR A 215 13.47 25.98 -18.75
CA TYR A 215 12.44 25.35 -19.56
C TYR A 215 11.06 25.72 -19.02
N LEU A 216 10.67 26.97 -19.26
CA LEU A 216 9.38 27.57 -18.96
C LEU A 216 8.70 27.92 -20.28
N CYS A 217 7.36 27.86 -20.36
CA CYS A 217 6.63 28.10 -21.61
C CYS A 217 7.10 29.38 -22.33
N GLU A 218 7.30 30.47 -21.60
CA GLU A 218 7.78 31.76 -22.12
C GLU A 218 9.15 31.71 -22.84
N ASN A 219 10.00 30.73 -22.53
CA ASN A 219 11.35 30.59 -23.08
C ASN A 219 11.43 29.55 -24.23
N ILE A 220 10.34 28.84 -24.54
CA ILE A 220 10.31 27.79 -25.58
C ILE A 220 10.10 28.43 -26.96
N GLN A 221 11.09 28.29 -27.83
CA GLN A 221 11.06 28.86 -29.20
C GLN A 221 10.89 27.80 -30.31
N GLU A 222 11.20 26.52 -30.05
CA GLU A 222 11.22 25.45 -31.06
C GLU A 222 9.92 24.62 -31.10
N ILE A 223 9.05 24.87 -32.10
CA ILE A 223 7.65 24.39 -32.25
C ILE A 223 7.42 22.90 -31.94
N GLU A 224 8.43 22.05 -32.08
CA GLU A 224 8.32 20.60 -31.93
C GLU A 224 8.32 20.09 -30.48
N PHE A 225 8.67 20.93 -29.48
CA PHE A 225 8.79 20.53 -28.06
C PHE A 225 7.61 20.99 -27.16
N PHE A 226 6.47 21.36 -27.75
CA PHE A 226 5.37 22.10 -27.12
C PHE A 226 4.33 21.21 -26.41
N LYS A 227 4.68 20.58 -25.29
CA LYS A 227 3.70 19.80 -24.53
C LYS A 227 3.58 20.21 -23.06
N ILE A 228 4.71 20.23 -22.34
CA ILE A 228 4.75 20.48 -20.90
C ILE A 228 6.08 21.14 -20.56
N ASP A 229 6.07 22.20 -19.76
CA ASP A 229 7.27 22.85 -19.25
C ASP A 229 7.85 22.13 -18.01
N SER A 230 8.98 22.58 -17.48
CA SER A 230 9.64 22.00 -16.28
C SER A 230 8.77 22.04 -15.01
N LYS A 231 7.69 22.83 -14.98
CA LYS A 231 6.75 22.95 -13.86
C LYS A 231 5.47 22.13 -14.07
N GLY A 232 5.34 21.39 -15.18
CA GLY A 232 4.14 20.61 -15.48
C GLY A 232 3.03 21.42 -16.18
N ARG A 233 3.28 22.65 -16.62
CA ARG A 233 2.29 23.50 -17.29
C ARG A 233 2.18 23.14 -18.78
N ILE A 234 0.96 23.07 -19.31
CA ILE A 234 0.71 22.85 -20.73
C ILE A 234 0.89 24.17 -21.48
N CYS A 235 1.75 24.20 -22.49
CA CYS A 235 2.01 25.40 -23.31
C CYS A 235 1.15 25.42 -24.58
N SER A 236 0.86 26.61 -25.12
CA SER A 236 0.09 26.81 -26.37
C SER A 236 0.64 27.98 -27.20
N ILE A 237 0.37 27.98 -28.52
CA ILE A 237 0.84 29.02 -29.47
C ILE A 237 -0.26 30.08 -29.63
N ASN A 238 -0.05 31.27 -29.10
CA ASN A 238 -0.89 32.46 -29.35
C ASN A 238 0.04 33.69 -29.38
N GLU A 239 0.53 34.06 -30.57
CA GLU A 239 1.56 35.10 -30.81
C GLU A 239 2.89 34.90 -30.02
N GLY A 240 3.11 33.68 -29.54
CA GLY A 240 4.22 33.29 -28.66
C GLY A 240 3.85 32.02 -27.88
N CYS A 241 4.79 31.46 -27.13
CA CYS A 241 4.55 30.29 -26.30
C CYS A 241 4.07 30.76 -24.91
N ILE A 242 2.78 30.57 -24.62
CA ILE A 242 2.16 31.00 -23.35
C ILE A 242 1.48 29.82 -22.66
N ASP A 243 1.40 29.88 -21.34
CA ASP A 243 0.63 28.93 -20.53
C ASP A 243 -0.79 28.78 -21.08
N LYS A 244 -1.22 27.55 -21.37
CA LYS A 244 -2.59 27.27 -21.81
C LYS A 244 -3.55 27.37 -20.61
N LYS A 245 -4.22 28.51 -20.48
CA LYS A 245 -5.20 28.86 -19.44
C LYS A 245 -6.43 29.47 -20.12
N CYS A 246 -7.57 29.59 -19.44
CA CYS A 246 -8.73 30.24 -20.05
C CYS A 246 -8.44 31.68 -20.47
N LEU A 247 -7.73 32.44 -19.62
CA LEU A 247 -7.37 33.83 -19.88
C LEU A 247 -6.38 34.03 -21.04
N THR A 248 -5.71 32.96 -21.50
CA THR A 248 -4.76 33.02 -22.62
C THR A 248 -5.35 32.50 -23.92
N ALA A 249 -6.64 32.14 -23.92
CA ALA A 249 -7.35 31.75 -25.12
C ALA A 249 -7.36 32.90 -26.16
N PRO A 250 -7.37 32.58 -27.47
CA PRO A 250 -7.40 33.60 -28.51
C PRO A 250 -8.57 34.59 -28.35
N PRO A 251 -8.36 35.91 -28.54
CA PRO A 251 -9.41 36.92 -28.35
C PRO A 251 -10.66 36.70 -29.20
N ASN A 252 -10.53 36.07 -30.38
CA ASN A 252 -11.64 35.75 -31.29
C ASN A 252 -12.50 34.54 -30.86
N TYR A 253 -12.27 34.02 -29.64
CA TYR A 253 -13.10 32.98 -29.03
C TYR A 253 -14.31 33.62 -28.37
N GLU A 254 -15.34 33.88 -29.18
CA GLU A 254 -16.54 34.63 -28.80
C GLU A 254 -17.71 33.73 -28.38
N SER A 255 -17.48 32.44 -28.10
CA SER A 255 -18.53 31.50 -27.71
C SER A 255 -18.06 30.44 -26.71
N ASN A 256 -18.99 29.93 -25.91
CA ASN A 256 -18.69 28.88 -24.92
C ASN A 256 -18.10 27.62 -25.58
N SER A 257 -18.62 27.22 -26.75
CA SER A 257 -18.11 26.04 -27.48
C SER A 257 -16.64 26.19 -27.89
N LYS A 258 -16.23 27.35 -28.41
CA LYS A 258 -14.81 27.61 -28.73
C LYS A 258 -13.94 27.59 -27.48
N CYS A 259 -14.43 28.15 -26.37
CA CYS A 259 -13.72 28.12 -25.09
C CYS A 259 -13.60 26.72 -24.50
N GLU A 260 -14.63 25.87 -24.61
CA GLU A 260 -14.57 24.48 -24.16
C GLU A 260 -13.63 23.62 -25.01
N GLU A 261 -13.53 23.91 -26.31
CA GLU A 261 -12.52 23.32 -27.20
C GLU A 261 -11.10 23.75 -26.81
N TRP A 262 -10.93 24.99 -26.34
CA TRP A 262 -9.65 25.44 -25.77
C TRP A 262 -9.28 24.60 -24.54
N LEU A 263 -10.13 24.62 -23.51
CA LEU A 263 -10.05 23.78 -22.32
C LEU A 263 -11.47 23.53 -21.78
N PRO A 264 -11.81 22.30 -21.33
CA PRO A 264 -13.18 21.90 -20.99
C PRO A 264 -13.80 22.67 -19.79
N TYR A 265 -12.96 23.29 -18.97
CA TYR A 265 -13.37 24.09 -17.82
C TYR A 265 -13.43 25.61 -18.10
N CYS A 266 -13.23 26.04 -19.35
CA CYS A 266 -13.39 27.44 -19.75
C CYS A 266 -14.80 27.74 -20.25
N THR A 267 -15.19 29.01 -20.14
CA THR A 267 -16.37 29.59 -20.75
C THR A 267 -16.01 30.93 -21.40
N VAL A 268 -16.91 31.49 -22.21
CA VAL A 268 -16.69 32.78 -22.87
C VAL A 268 -16.57 33.89 -21.83
N ASN A 269 -15.62 34.81 -22.04
CA ASN A 269 -15.51 36.00 -21.22
C ASN A 269 -16.57 37.01 -21.65
N VAL A 270 -17.41 37.44 -20.71
CA VAL A 270 -18.50 38.38 -20.95
C VAL A 270 -18.16 39.69 -20.25
N GLN A 271 -18.08 40.77 -21.01
CA GLN A 271 -17.88 42.12 -20.49
C GLN A 271 -19.13 42.96 -20.75
N GLU A 272 -19.77 43.42 -19.67
CA GLU A 272 -20.92 44.33 -19.74
C GLU A 272 -20.42 45.78 -19.75
N LEU A 273 -20.60 46.45 -20.90
CA LEU A 273 -20.43 47.90 -21.04
C LEU A 273 -21.80 48.56 -20.92
N SER A 274 -21.86 49.86 -20.59
CA SER A 274 -23.07 50.58 -20.16
C SER A 274 -24.32 50.42 -21.05
N ASN A 275 -24.20 49.96 -22.31
CA ASN A 275 -25.30 49.62 -23.21
C ASN A 275 -25.02 48.41 -24.15
N SER A 276 -23.95 47.63 -23.93
CA SER A 276 -23.60 46.52 -24.83
C SER A 276 -22.85 45.39 -24.12
N ILE A 277 -23.05 44.17 -24.61
CA ILE A 277 -22.31 42.97 -24.16
C ILE A 277 -21.20 42.70 -25.19
N VAL A 278 -19.97 42.56 -24.71
CA VAL A 278 -18.82 42.15 -25.53
C VAL A 278 -18.36 40.76 -25.10
N LEU A 279 -18.21 39.87 -26.07
CA LEU A 279 -17.70 38.51 -25.88
C LEU A 279 -16.28 38.46 -26.45
N ILE A 280 -15.27 38.25 -25.61
CA ILE A 280 -13.86 38.31 -26.06
C ILE A 280 -12.95 37.39 -25.24
N GLY A 281 -12.44 36.34 -25.88
CA GLY A 281 -11.62 35.32 -25.23
C GLY A 281 -12.38 34.51 -24.18
N CYS A 282 -11.65 33.82 -23.31
CA CYS A 282 -12.22 32.88 -22.36
C CYS A 282 -11.85 33.20 -20.91
N VAL A 283 -12.68 32.71 -19.98
CA VAL A 283 -12.47 32.74 -18.52
C VAL A 283 -12.81 31.39 -17.92
N ASP A 284 -12.36 31.13 -16.69
CA ASP A 284 -12.73 29.89 -15.99
C ASP A 284 -14.26 29.85 -15.75
N LYS A 285 -14.85 28.67 -15.89
CA LYS A 285 -16.22 28.41 -15.48
C LYS A 285 -16.38 28.70 -13.98
N LYS A 286 -17.57 29.19 -13.62
CA LYS A 286 -17.91 29.45 -12.21
C LYS A 286 -18.08 28.13 -11.46
N LYS A 287 -17.86 28.15 -10.15
CA LYS A 287 -18.07 26.98 -9.29
C LYS A 287 -19.54 26.59 -9.17
N GLU A 288 -20.43 27.58 -9.23
CA GLU A 288 -21.87 27.42 -9.11
C GLU A 288 -22.58 28.17 -10.25
N CYS A 289 -23.70 27.62 -10.73
CA CYS A 289 -24.45 28.18 -11.85
C CYS A 289 -24.91 29.62 -11.57
N GLN A 290 -25.32 29.93 -10.34
CA GLN A 290 -25.86 31.25 -9.95
C GLN A 290 -24.91 32.43 -10.16
N PHE A 291 -23.60 32.19 -10.30
CA PHE A 291 -22.61 33.23 -10.57
C PHE A 291 -22.29 33.40 -12.06
N ALA A 292 -22.84 32.55 -12.93
CA ALA A 292 -22.61 32.62 -14.36
C ALA A 292 -23.58 33.62 -15.02
N LEU A 293 -23.05 34.40 -15.96
CA LEU A 293 -23.85 35.27 -16.83
C LEU A 293 -24.58 34.44 -17.90
N LYS A 294 -25.51 35.06 -18.63
CA LYS A 294 -26.38 34.37 -19.59
C LYS A 294 -25.59 33.56 -20.63
N GLU A 295 -24.56 34.16 -21.20
CA GLU A 295 -23.69 33.56 -22.22
C GLU A 295 -22.69 32.53 -21.64
N GLN A 296 -22.58 32.46 -20.31
CA GLN A 296 -21.77 31.47 -19.58
C GLN A 296 -22.60 30.33 -18.98
N CYS A 297 -23.93 30.43 -19.06
CA CYS A 297 -24.85 29.55 -18.34
C CYS A 297 -25.05 28.19 -19.02
N HIS A 298 -23.99 27.38 -19.00
CA HIS A 298 -23.95 26.06 -19.62
C HIS A 298 -23.53 24.97 -18.62
N SER A 299 -22.45 25.19 -17.89
CA SER A 299 -21.99 24.28 -16.82
C SER A 299 -21.02 24.94 -15.86
N THR A 300 -20.85 24.34 -14.68
CA THR A 300 -19.85 24.76 -13.69
C THR A 300 -18.46 24.17 -13.98
N PHE A 301 -17.46 24.63 -13.24
CA PHE A 301 -16.10 24.07 -13.24
C PHE A 301 -16.07 22.55 -12.97
N SER A 302 -16.98 22.04 -12.12
CA SER A 302 -17.11 20.61 -11.80
C SER A 302 -17.94 19.82 -12.82
N GLY A 303 -18.47 20.48 -13.85
CA GLY A 303 -19.27 19.88 -14.92
C GLY A 303 -20.77 19.78 -14.64
N ILE A 304 -21.28 20.41 -13.56
CA ILE A 304 -22.71 20.47 -13.25
C ILE A 304 -23.41 21.30 -14.33
N LYS A 305 -24.49 20.79 -14.92
CA LYS A 305 -25.21 21.47 -16.00
C LYS A 305 -26.05 22.64 -15.48
N CYS A 306 -26.09 23.73 -16.26
CA CYS A 306 -26.79 24.96 -15.91
C CYS A 306 -27.78 25.36 -17.02
N LYS A 307 -28.87 26.03 -16.64
CA LYS A 307 -29.83 26.65 -17.58
C LYS A 307 -30.15 28.08 -17.18
N TRP A 308 -30.42 28.93 -18.16
CA TRP A 308 -30.81 30.30 -17.92
C TRP A 308 -32.31 30.39 -17.59
N ASP A 309 -32.64 30.91 -16.40
CA ASP A 309 -34.00 31.23 -16.03
C ASP A 309 -34.39 32.62 -16.57
N ASN A 310 -35.25 32.65 -17.60
CA ASN A 310 -35.71 33.89 -18.22
C ASN A 310 -36.58 34.75 -17.28
N VAL A 311 -37.24 34.14 -16.29
CA VAL A 311 -38.11 34.87 -15.35
C VAL A 311 -37.26 35.51 -14.26
N GLY A 312 -36.41 34.72 -13.60
CA GLY A 312 -35.49 35.22 -12.57
C GLY A 312 -34.29 35.99 -13.10
N LYS A 313 -34.07 36.00 -14.43
CA LYS A 313 -32.87 36.56 -15.11
C LYS A 313 -31.56 36.12 -14.45
N LYS A 314 -31.49 34.83 -14.11
CA LYS A 314 -30.33 34.24 -13.43
C LYS A 314 -30.04 32.86 -13.98
N CYS A 315 -28.78 32.46 -13.89
CA CYS A 315 -28.39 31.11 -14.22
C CYS A 315 -28.68 30.17 -13.04
N VAL A 316 -29.36 29.05 -13.28
CA VAL A 316 -29.71 28.07 -12.26
C VAL A 316 -29.17 26.70 -12.64
N SER A 317 -28.95 25.85 -11.64
CA SER A 317 -28.58 24.46 -11.88
C SER A 317 -29.73 23.73 -12.57
N GLN A 318 -29.40 22.89 -13.55
CA GLN A 318 -30.37 21.97 -14.11
C GLN A 318 -30.64 20.83 -13.11
N ILE A 319 -31.85 20.29 -13.19
CA ILE A 319 -32.28 19.08 -12.49
C ILE A 319 -32.37 17.93 -13.51
N CYS A 320 -32.47 16.67 -13.04
CA CYS A 320 -32.44 15.51 -13.94
C CYS A 320 -33.51 15.57 -15.05
N THR A 321 -34.70 16.10 -14.75
CA THR A 321 -35.81 16.23 -15.72
C THR A 321 -35.59 17.29 -16.78
N ASP A 322 -34.51 18.09 -16.69
CA ASP A 322 -34.12 19.03 -17.75
C ASP A 322 -33.26 18.37 -18.84
N ALA A 323 -32.86 17.12 -18.68
CA ALA A 323 -32.09 16.37 -19.68
C ALA A 323 -32.93 16.12 -20.94
N ASP A 324 -32.34 16.30 -22.12
CA ASP A 324 -33.04 16.11 -23.39
C ASP A 324 -33.44 14.64 -23.60
N PRO A 325 -34.75 14.31 -23.67
CA PRO A 325 -35.22 12.93 -23.81
C PRO A 325 -34.81 12.26 -25.13
N ASN A 326 -34.34 13.00 -26.13
CA ASN A 326 -33.87 12.44 -27.40
C ASN A 326 -32.37 12.09 -27.39
N ILE A 327 -31.62 12.64 -26.43
CA ILE A 327 -30.17 12.41 -26.28
C ILE A 327 -29.92 11.39 -25.18
N PHE A 328 -30.67 11.49 -24.08
CA PHE A 328 -30.47 10.67 -22.89
C PHE A 328 -31.45 9.50 -22.86
N LEU A 329 -31.11 8.43 -23.58
CA LEU A 329 -32.00 7.28 -23.84
C LEU A 329 -31.71 6.06 -22.96
N THR A 330 -30.58 6.06 -22.24
CA THR A 330 -30.16 4.95 -21.38
C THR A 330 -29.76 5.45 -19.99
N ASN A 331 -29.67 4.52 -19.02
CA ASN A 331 -29.11 4.83 -17.70
C ASN A 331 -27.69 5.39 -17.77
N THR A 332 -26.85 4.88 -18.68
CA THR A 332 -25.49 5.37 -18.88
C THR A 332 -25.50 6.82 -19.34
N ASP A 333 -26.38 7.17 -20.28
CA ASP A 333 -26.52 8.54 -20.74
C ASP A 333 -26.96 9.43 -19.58
N CYS A 334 -28.03 9.06 -18.86
CA CYS A 334 -28.54 9.86 -17.73
C CYS A 334 -27.51 10.02 -16.61
N ASN A 335 -26.73 8.99 -16.31
CA ASN A 335 -25.64 9.07 -15.32
C ASN A 335 -24.55 10.07 -15.73
N SER A 336 -24.35 10.30 -17.03
CA SER A 336 -23.42 11.33 -17.53
C SER A 336 -23.96 12.76 -17.36
N TYR A 337 -25.27 12.91 -17.16
CA TYR A 337 -25.94 14.20 -16.94
C TYR A 337 -25.81 14.63 -15.48
N LYS A 338 -24.74 15.40 -15.19
CA LYS A 338 -24.40 15.83 -13.82
C LYS A 338 -25.27 17.00 -13.36
N VAL A 339 -25.94 16.81 -12.22
CA VAL A 339 -26.74 17.83 -11.51
C VAL A 339 -26.26 17.98 -10.06
N VAL A 340 -26.77 19.00 -9.34
CA VAL A 340 -26.40 19.23 -7.92
C VAL A 340 -27.06 18.22 -6.98
N GLU A 341 -28.31 17.84 -7.26
CA GLU A 341 -29.18 17.12 -6.32
C GLU A 341 -28.88 15.62 -6.19
N GLY A 342 -28.04 15.06 -7.07
CA GLY A 342 -27.65 13.65 -7.04
C GLY A 342 -27.39 13.08 -8.42
N THR A 343 -27.48 11.75 -8.52
CA THR A 343 -27.28 11.02 -9.78
C THR A 343 -28.62 10.88 -10.52
N CYS A 344 -28.58 11.05 -11.84
CA CYS A 344 -29.76 10.90 -12.69
C CYS A 344 -29.79 9.51 -13.35
N ILE A 345 -30.95 8.86 -13.34
CA ILE A 345 -31.23 7.60 -14.06
C ILE A 345 -32.27 7.84 -15.15
N ILE A 346 -32.49 6.85 -16.02
CA ILE A 346 -33.55 6.95 -17.04
C ILE A 346 -34.91 7.13 -16.36
N GLY A 347 -35.73 8.06 -16.85
CA GLY A 347 -37.10 8.29 -16.39
C GLY A 347 -38.12 7.36 -17.06
N THR A 348 -39.41 7.68 -16.91
CA THR A 348 -40.46 7.07 -17.72
C THR A 348 -40.20 7.31 -19.21
N PRO A 349 -40.58 6.37 -20.10
CA PRO A 349 -40.49 6.58 -21.55
C PRO A 349 -41.07 7.94 -21.96
N GLY A 350 -40.24 8.76 -22.63
CA GLY A 350 -40.61 10.11 -23.09
C GLY A 350 -40.30 11.28 -22.15
N PHE A 351 -39.83 11.03 -20.92
CA PHE A 351 -39.54 12.08 -19.93
C PHE A 351 -38.03 12.34 -19.71
N GLY A 352 -37.15 11.63 -20.42
CA GLY A 352 -35.70 11.80 -20.31
C GLY A 352 -35.16 11.18 -19.03
N CYS A 353 -34.43 11.96 -18.22
CA CYS A 353 -33.84 11.49 -16.98
C CYS A 353 -34.64 11.91 -15.75
N GLN A 354 -34.48 11.17 -14.65
CA GLN A 354 -35.04 11.49 -13.33
C GLN A 354 -33.99 11.29 -12.25
N LEU A 355 -34.22 11.86 -11.06
CA LEU A 355 -33.34 11.62 -9.92
C LEU A 355 -33.42 10.15 -9.49
N TRP A 356 -32.28 9.54 -9.16
CA TRP A 356 -32.26 8.17 -8.65
C TRP A 356 -32.99 8.08 -7.31
N SER A 357 -34.04 7.26 -7.25
CA SER A 357 -34.82 7.11 -6.02
C SER A 357 -34.04 6.39 -4.92
N THR A 358 -34.50 6.58 -3.69
CA THR A 358 -34.08 5.89 -2.46
C THR A 358 -35.00 4.71 -2.10
N SER A 359 -36.01 4.41 -2.92
CA SER A 359 -36.96 3.31 -2.71
C SER A 359 -37.16 2.52 -4.00
N CYS A 360 -37.12 1.18 -3.89
CA CYS A 360 -37.35 0.30 -5.05
C CYS A 360 -38.74 0.53 -5.67
N ASN A 361 -39.75 0.90 -4.88
CA ASN A 361 -41.12 1.09 -5.38
C ASN A 361 -41.24 2.29 -6.34
N ASP A 362 -40.30 3.23 -6.30
CA ASP A 362 -40.29 4.40 -7.18
C ASP A 362 -39.47 4.16 -8.47
N LEU A 363 -38.86 2.96 -8.61
CA LEU A 363 -38.21 2.53 -9.84
C LEU A 363 -39.28 1.94 -10.77
N ILE A 364 -39.84 2.81 -11.60
CA ILE A 364 -41.06 2.56 -12.38
C ILE A 364 -40.85 1.77 -13.68
N SER A 365 -39.62 1.36 -14.00
CA SER A 365 -39.32 0.53 -15.16
C SER A 365 -38.37 -0.61 -14.83
N GLN A 366 -38.38 -1.67 -15.64
CA GLN A 366 -37.45 -2.79 -15.49
C GLN A 366 -35.99 -2.32 -15.50
N GLN A 367 -35.63 -1.44 -16.44
CA GLN A 367 -34.26 -0.91 -16.56
C GLN A 367 -33.83 -0.11 -15.32
N GLN A 368 -34.74 0.63 -14.69
CA GLN A 368 -34.45 1.32 -13.43
C GLN A 368 -34.31 0.31 -12.28
N CYS A 369 -35.19 -0.69 -12.22
CA CYS A 369 -35.20 -1.68 -11.15
C CYS A 369 -33.92 -2.53 -11.12
N GLU A 370 -33.40 -2.88 -12.30
CA GLU A 370 -32.14 -3.63 -12.45
C GLU A 370 -30.92 -2.86 -11.92
N LEU A 371 -30.97 -1.53 -11.83
CA LEU A 371 -29.91 -0.73 -11.20
C LEU A 371 -29.83 -0.90 -9.69
N SER A 372 -30.90 -1.35 -9.04
CA SER A 372 -31.02 -1.34 -7.58
C SER A 372 -30.87 0.07 -6.97
N LEU A 373 -30.79 0.17 -5.65
CA LEU A 373 -30.58 1.45 -4.95
C LEU A 373 -29.08 1.76 -4.77
N GLN A 374 -28.76 3.05 -4.63
CA GLN A 374 -27.37 3.52 -4.47
C GLN A 374 -26.68 3.03 -3.19
N ASP A 375 -27.46 2.67 -2.17
CA ASP A 375 -26.94 2.13 -0.90
C ASP A 375 -26.58 0.64 -0.97
N GLY A 376 -26.78 -0.01 -2.12
CA GLY A 376 -26.56 -1.44 -2.34
C GLY A 376 -27.78 -2.31 -2.11
N THR A 377 -28.93 -1.74 -1.70
CA THR A 377 -30.19 -2.49 -1.56
C THR A 377 -30.65 -2.97 -2.93
N LYS A 378 -30.69 -4.30 -3.11
CA LYS A 378 -31.10 -4.93 -4.37
C LYS A 378 -32.61 -4.82 -4.57
N CYS A 379 -33.03 -4.51 -5.79
CA CYS A 379 -34.43 -4.48 -6.18
C CYS A 379 -34.79 -5.61 -7.15
N PHE A 380 -36.08 -5.95 -7.25
CA PHE A 380 -36.63 -6.99 -8.10
C PHE A 380 -37.80 -6.49 -8.94
N TRP A 381 -37.74 -6.75 -10.25
CA TRP A 381 -38.83 -6.42 -11.15
C TRP A 381 -39.84 -7.56 -11.22
N THR A 382 -41.07 -7.31 -10.77
CA THR A 382 -42.16 -8.31 -10.76
C THR A 382 -42.84 -8.50 -12.12
N GLY A 383 -42.41 -7.76 -13.15
CA GLY A 383 -43.11 -7.64 -14.44
C GLY A 383 -44.01 -6.41 -14.54
N SER A 384 -44.43 -5.83 -13.40
CA SER A 384 -45.32 -4.66 -13.36
C SER A 384 -44.86 -3.55 -12.42
N LEU A 385 -44.23 -3.91 -11.31
CA LEU A 385 -43.64 -2.99 -10.34
C LEU A 385 -42.27 -3.47 -9.88
N CYS A 386 -41.44 -2.52 -9.46
CA CYS A 386 -40.20 -2.81 -8.77
C CYS A 386 -40.46 -2.85 -7.26
N LYS A 387 -39.84 -3.81 -6.56
CA LYS A 387 -39.89 -3.90 -5.11
C LYS A 387 -38.51 -4.29 -4.56
N ILE A 388 -38.36 -4.29 -3.24
CA ILE A 388 -37.15 -4.83 -2.61
C ILE A 388 -37.05 -6.33 -2.94
N LEU A 389 -35.86 -6.77 -3.32
CA LEU A 389 -35.55 -8.17 -3.63
C LEU A 389 -35.63 -9.01 -2.35
N GLU A 390 -36.46 -10.05 -2.36
CA GLU A 390 -36.63 -10.99 -1.23
C GLU A 390 -36.21 -12.41 -1.63
N CYS A 391 -35.94 -13.29 -0.66
CA CYS A 391 -35.58 -14.68 -0.95
C CYS A 391 -36.66 -15.44 -1.73
N LYS A 392 -37.93 -15.18 -1.42
CA LYS A 392 -39.08 -15.83 -2.06
C LYS A 392 -39.25 -15.48 -3.55
N ASP A 393 -38.55 -14.45 -4.03
CA ASP A 393 -38.59 -14.04 -5.44
C ASP A 393 -37.65 -14.89 -6.31
N ALA A 394 -36.78 -15.70 -5.71
CA ALA A 394 -35.92 -16.62 -6.43
C ALA A 394 -36.74 -17.69 -7.17
N SER A 395 -36.35 -17.99 -8.40
CA SER A 395 -37.01 -19.03 -9.22
C SER A 395 -36.91 -20.41 -8.56
N ILE A 396 -38.05 -21.05 -8.30
CA ILE A 396 -38.13 -22.39 -7.70
C ILE A 396 -37.39 -23.45 -8.54
N ILE A 397 -37.30 -23.25 -9.86
CA ILE A 397 -36.69 -24.20 -10.81
C ILE A 397 -35.17 -24.01 -10.88
N ASN A 398 -34.69 -22.77 -10.79
CA ASN A 398 -33.27 -22.44 -11.00
C ASN A 398 -32.46 -22.41 -9.69
N TYR A 399 -33.14 -22.36 -8.55
CA TYR A 399 -32.53 -22.25 -7.22
C TYR A 399 -32.96 -23.44 -6.36
N THR A 400 -32.19 -24.51 -6.50
CA THR A 400 -32.47 -25.87 -5.99
C THR A 400 -31.59 -26.27 -4.80
N ASN A 401 -30.62 -25.45 -4.42
CA ASN A 401 -29.74 -25.69 -3.27
C ASN A 401 -29.36 -24.38 -2.56
N ASN A 402 -28.71 -24.49 -1.39
CA ASN A 402 -28.33 -23.30 -0.61
C ASN A 402 -27.28 -22.44 -1.29
N ILE A 403 -26.36 -23.03 -2.07
CA ILE A 403 -25.34 -22.23 -2.76
C ILE A 403 -26.04 -21.27 -3.73
N GLU A 404 -26.92 -21.81 -4.57
CA GLU A 404 -27.73 -21.03 -5.50
C GLU A 404 -28.57 -19.99 -4.74
N CYS A 405 -29.25 -20.36 -3.65
CA CYS A 405 -30.01 -19.37 -2.88
C CYS A 405 -29.14 -18.25 -2.31
N ASN A 406 -27.90 -18.54 -1.90
CA ASN A 406 -26.98 -17.50 -1.45
C ASN A 406 -26.44 -16.61 -2.58
N THR A 407 -26.38 -17.11 -3.83
CA THR A 407 -26.03 -16.25 -4.97
C THR A 407 -27.15 -15.26 -5.29
N TRP A 408 -28.41 -15.62 -5.01
CA TRP A 408 -29.54 -14.69 -5.06
C TRP A 408 -29.37 -13.56 -4.02
N LEU A 409 -29.37 -13.93 -2.74
CA LEU A 409 -29.08 -13.06 -1.59
C LEU A 409 -28.39 -13.89 -0.49
N ASP A 410 -27.35 -13.34 0.12
CA ASP A 410 -26.45 -14.02 1.07
C ASP A 410 -27.10 -14.48 2.39
N TYR A 411 -28.30 -14.00 2.66
CA TYR A 411 -29.13 -14.40 3.79
C TYR A 411 -30.24 -15.40 3.41
N CYS A 412 -30.30 -15.89 2.17
CA CYS A 412 -31.26 -16.92 1.78
C CYS A 412 -30.75 -18.34 2.00
N ILE A 413 -31.69 -19.26 2.23
CA ILE A 413 -31.47 -20.71 2.24
C ILE A 413 -32.51 -21.42 1.39
N TYR A 414 -32.20 -22.63 0.95
CA TYR A 414 -33.12 -23.46 0.17
C TYR A 414 -34.22 -24.06 1.05
N ASN A 415 -35.47 -23.96 0.60
CA ASN A 415 -36.61 -24.56 1.25
C ASN A 415 -36.84 -25.97 0.71
N SER A 416 -36.40 -26.99 1.45
CA SER A 416 -36.57 -28.39 1.04
C SER A 416 -38.02 -28.88 0.97
N THR A 417 -38.96 -28.16 1.59
CA THR A 417 -40.38 -28.55 1.62
C THR A 417 -41.15 -27.99 0.43
N LEU A 418 -40.91 -26.73 0.06
CA LEU A 418 -41.65 -26.02 -0.99
C LEU A 418 -40.84 -25.85 -2.30
N GLY A 419 -39.53 -26.13 -2.26
CA GLY A 419 -38.59 -25.70 -3.30
C GLY A 419 -38.34 -24.18 -3.25
N GLY A 420 -37.33 -23.72 -4.00
CA GLY A 420 -36.92 -22.31 -4.05
C GLY A 420 -36.24 -21.82 -2.76
N CYS A 421 -36.09 -20.50 -2.65
CA CYS A 421 -35.36 -19.88 -1.55
C CYS A 421 -36.30 -19.25 -0.52
N MET A 422 -35.86 -19.23 0.74
CA MET A 422 -36.50 -18.57 1.86
C MET A 422 -35.47 -17.81 2.70
N ASP A 423 -35.94 -16.86 3.52
CA ASP A 423 -35.06 -16.15 4.45
C ASP A 423 -34.44 -17.14 5.44
N ARG A 424 -33.13 -17.01 5.69
CA ARG A 424 -32.43 -17.81 6.69
C ARG A 424 -33.02 -17.51 8.07
N PRO A 425 -33.57 -18.51 8.78
CA PRO A 425 -33.98 -18.33 10.17
C PRO A 425 -32.78 -17.87 11.01
N SER A 426 -33.00 -16.95 11.96
CA SER A 426 -31.92 -16.36 12.77
C SER A 426 -31.15 -17.36 13.65
N SER A 427 -31.64 -18.60 13.78
CA SER A 427 -31.10 -19.63 14.66
C SER A 427 -30.83 -20.97 13.96
N VAL A 428 -30.47 -20.98 12.67
CA VAL A 428 -30.11 -22.27 12.03
C VAL A 428 -28.80 -22.77 12.63
N ALA A 429 -28.87 -23.77 13.51
CA ALA A 429 -27.67 -24.39 14.06
C ALA A 429 -26.95 -25.20 12.97
N CYS A 430 -25.61 -25.25 13.01
CA CYS A 430 -24.87 -26.15 12.11
C CYS A 430 -25.32 -27.61 12.31
N THR A 431 -25.64 -27.99 13.54
CA THR A 431 -26.10 -29.34 13.90
C THR A 431 -27.50 -29.70 13.39
N SER A 432 -28.30 -28.71 12.94
CA SER A 432 -29.59 -28.97 12.30
C SER A 432 -29.49 -29.07 10.78
N CYS A 433 -28.27 -29.02 10.24
CA CYS A 433 -28.02 -29.28 8.83
C CYS A 433 -28.37 -30.73 8.50
N PRO A 434 -29.10 -31.01 7.41
CA PRO A 434 -29.25 -32.35 6.88
C PRO A 434 -27.89 -33.00 6.62
N ASN A 435 -27.76 -34.29 6.93
CA ASN A 435 -26.61 -35.10 6.55
C ASN A 435 -26.93 -35.75 5.20
N ASP A 436 -26.75 -34.99 4.13
CA ASP A 436 -26.86 -35.48 2.76
C ASP A 436 -25.74 -34.89 1.88
N MET A 437 -25.67 -35.32 0.62
CA MET A 437 -24.64 -34.91 -0.34
C MET A 437 -24.69 -33.42 -0.72
N MET A 438 -25.71 -32.66 -0.31
CA MET A 438 -25.77 -31.21 -0.56
C MET A 438 -24.99 -30.40 0.48
N TYR A 439 -24.42 -31.06 1.49
CA TYR A 439 -23.68 -30.44 2.60
C TYR A 439 -22.39 -31.20 2.92
N ASP A 440 -21.63 -31.57 1.88
CA ASP A 440 -20.37 -32.31 2.03
C ASP A 440 -19.12 -31.43 1.81
N THR A 441 -19.33 -30.17 1.43
CA THR A 441 -18.27 -29.17 1.27
C THR A 441 -18.36 -28.02 2.29
N HIS A 442 -17.23 -27.32 2.46
CA HIS A 442 -17.17 -26.12 3.28
C HIS A 442 -18.11 -25.01 2.78
N ILE A 443 -18.21 -24.85 1.46
CA ILE A 443 -19.02 -23.80 0.82
C ILE A 443 -20.50 -24.05 1.07
N GLU A 444 -20.95 -25.30 0.94
CA GLU A 444 -22.34 -25.70 1.22
C GLU A 444 -22.70 -25.52 2.69
N CYS A 445 -21.80 -25.89 3.61
CA CYS A 445 -22.02 -25.69 5.03
C CYS A 445 -22.04 -24.21 5.43
N GLN A 446 -21.24 -23.37 4.79
CA GLN A 446 -21.29 -21.91 4.97
C GLN A 446 -22.60 -21.33 4.42
N ALA A 447 -23.07 -21.85 3.28
CA ALA A 447 -24.33 -21.47 2.67
C ALA A 447 -25.53 -21.76 3.60
N TRP A 448 -25.45 -22.82 4.40
CA TRP A 448 -26.41 -23.12 5.47
C TRP A 448 -26.25 -22.18 6.67
N ASN A 449 -25.02 -22.09 7.22
CA ASN A 449 -24.68 -21.23 8.35
C ASN A 449 -23.28 -20.63 8.11
N PRO A 450 -23.12 -19.29 8.06
CA PRO A 450 -21.81 -18.66 7.80
C PRO A 450 -20.68 -19.05 8.77
N LYS A 451 -21.04 -19.51 9.98
CA LYS A 451 -20.11 -19.99 11.02
C LYS A 451 -19.88 -21.51 10.95
N GLY A 452 -20.47 -22.18 9.97
CA GLY A 452 -20.40 -23.62 9.75
C GLY A 452 -19.23 -24.05 8.87
N THR A 453 -18.91 -25.33 8.97
CA THR A 453 -17.99 -26.07 8.10
C THR A 453 -18.45 -27.53 8.03
N VAL A 454 -17.94 -28.31 7.06
CA VAL A 454 -18.24 -29.75 6.95
C VAL A 454 -17.83 -30.50 8.22
N ILE A 455 -18.52 -31.58 8.60
CA ILE A 455 -18.13 -32.38 9.78
C ILE A 455 -16.74 -33.03 9.63
N SER A 456 -15.97 -33.07 10.73
CA SER A 456 -14.64 -33.70 10.81
C SER A 456 -14.66 -35.25 10.83
N SER A 457 -15.84 -35.88 10.67
CA SER A 457 -16.05 -37.34 10.83
C SER A 457 -15.56 -38.17 9.62
N PHE A 458 -15.60 -39.50 9.66
CA PHE A 458 -15.30 -40.29 8.45
C PHE A 458 -16.39 -40.19 7.38
N ASN A 459 -17.63 -39.93 7.77
CA ASN A 459 -18.71 -39.62 6.85
C ASN A 459 -18.67 -38.11 6.56
N PRO A 460 -18.60 -37.68 5.29
CA PRO A 460 -18.44 -36.27 4.93
C PRO A 460 -19.75 -35.47 4.94
N GLU A 461 -20.89 -36.09 5.25
CA GLU A 461 -22.21 -35.46 5.13
C GLU A 461 -22.60 -34.68 6.39
N GLY A 462 -22.86 -33.38 6.24
CA GLY A 462 -23.39 -32.51 7.29
C GLY A 462 -22.40 -31.47 7.81
N CYS A 463 -22.89 -30.57 8.67
CA CYS A 463 -22.16 -29.39 9.10
C CYS A 463 -21.91 -29.33 10.62
N GLU A 464 -20.77 -28.79 11.02
CA GLU A 464 -20.41 -28.41 12.39
C GLU A 464 -19.96 -26.94 12.46
N LEU A 465 -19.85 -26.39 13.67
CA LEU A 465 -19.29 -25.05 13.86
C LEU A 465 -17.78 -25.03 13.56
N LYS A 466 -17.33 -23.95 12.92
CA LYS A 466 -15.90 -23.65 12.77
C LYS A 466 -15.21 -23.64 14.14
N LYS A 467 -13.99 -24.16 14.19
CA LYS A 467 -13.18 -24.19 15.42
C LYS A 467 -12.56 -22.82 15.67
N ALA A 468 -12.21 -22.52 16.93
CA ALA A 468 -11.60 -21.26 17.30
C ALA A 468 -10.22 -21.08 16.63
N ASN A 469 -9.42 -22.14 16.59
CA ASN A 469 -8.10 -22.12 15.96
C ASN A 469 -8.02 -23.09 14.78
N CYS A 470 -7.22 -22.75 13.78
CA CYS A 470 -6.97 -23.64 12.64
C CYS A 470 -6.38 -24.99 13.09
N SER A 471 -5.50 -24.98 14.10
CA SER A 471 -4.88 -26.19 14.67
C SER A 471 -5.85 -27.23 15.22
N ASP A 472 -7.08 -26.82 15.51
CA ASP A 472 -8.11 -27.70 16.06
C ASP A 472 -8.77 -28.57 14.98
N TYR A 473 -8.56 -28.26 13.70
CA TYR A 473 -9.03 -29.07 12.59
C TYR A 473 -8.10 -30.27 12.36
N ILE A 474 -8.68 -31.47 12.44
CA ILE A 474 -7.97 -32.74 12.29
C ILE A 474 -8.06 -33.32 10.87
N ARG A 475 -8.74 -32.63 9.94
CA ARG A 475 -8.93 -33.06 8.54
C ARG A 475 -8.68 -31.92 7.56
N GLN A 476 -8.09 -32.24 6.42
CA GLN A 476 -7.78 -31.28 5.35
C GLN A 476 -9.00 -30.51 4.85
N ARG A 477 -10.13 -31.18 4.60
CA ARG A 477 -11.34 -30.53 4.06
C ARG A 477 -11.99 -29.50 4.99
N ASN A 478 -11.71 -29.58 6.30
CA ASN A 478 -12.18 -28.63 7.31
C ASN A 478 -11.26 -27.40 7.42
N CYS A 479 -10.02 -27.55 6.95
CA CYS A 479 -8.95 -26.59 7.14
C CYS A 479 -9.01 -25.47 6.10
N ILE A 480 -10.02 -24.60 6.22
CA ILE A 480 -10.20 -23.45 5.31
C ILE A 480 -10.25 -22.13 6.07
N THR A 481 -11.12 -22.02 7.09
CA THR A 481 -11.18 -20.84 7.96
C THR A 481 -11.52 -21.23 9.39
N ASN A 482 -11.01 -20.48 10.37
CA ASN A 482 -11.44 -20.60 11.76
C ASN A 482 -12.70 -19.75 12.05
N PHE A 483 -13.18 -19.78 13.28
CA PHE A 483 -14.35 -19.03 13.73
C PHE A 483 -14.19 -17.51 13.61
N ALA A 484 -12.95 -17.00 13.70
CA ALA A 484 -12.64 -15.58 13.53
C ALA A 484 -12.50 -15.15 12.06
N GLY A 485 -12.64 -16.08 11.10
CA GLY A 485 -12.47 -15.80 9.67
C GLY A 485 -11.01 -15.79 9.20
N GLN A 486 -10.04 -16.14 10.05
CA GLN A 486 -8.65 -16.34 9.65
C GLN A 486 -8.58 -17.52 8.67
N LEU A 487 -7.88 -17.34 7.55
CA LEU A 487 -7.60 -18.41 6.60
C LEU A 487 -6.69 -19.47 7.25
N CYS A 488 -7.03 -20.73 6.99
CA CYS A 488 -6.28 -21.89 7.40
C CYS A 488 -5.77 -22.62 6.16
N TYR A 489 -4.64 -23.32 6.30
CA TYR A 489 -4.14 -24.21 5.26
C TYR A 489 -3.70 -25.54 5.86
N TRP A 490 -3.82 -26.62 5.09
CA TRP A 490 -3.37 -27.94 5.50
C TRP A 490 -1.90 -28.13 5.16
N ASP A 491 -1.05 -28.33 6.16
CA ASP A 491 0.36 -28.67 5.96
C ASP A 491 0.48 -30.17 5.66
N ASP A 492 0.74 -30.50 4.38
CA ASP A 492 0.82 -31.90 3.94
C ASP A 492 1.98 -32.67 4.60
N LYS A 493 3.04 -32.00 5.05
CA LYS A 493 4.16 -32.66 5.74
C LYS A 493 3.83 -32.99 7.19
N LEU A 494 3.18 -32.05 7.86
CA LEU A 494 2.81 -32.20 9.27
C LEU A 494 1.48 -32.94 9.46
N GLN A 495 0.69 -33.10 8.38
CA GLN A 495 -0.67 -33.64 8.41
C GLN A 495 -1.55 -32.92 9.43
N LYS A 496 -1.43 -31.58 9.47
CA LYS A 496 -2.12 -30.71 10.41
C LYS A 496 -2.60 -29.44 9.74
N CYS A 497 -3.71 -28.92 10.24
CA CYS A 497 -4.19 -27.62 9.84
C CYS A 497 -3.44 -26.50 10.58
N MET A 498 -3.02 -25.47 9.85
CA MET A 498 -2.25 -24.35 10.36
C MET A 498 -2.95 -23.03 10.03
N GLY A 499 -2.79 -22.03 10.88
CA GLY A 499 -3.23 -20.67 10.57
C GLY A 499 -2.27 -20.01 9.59
N GLU A 500 -2.80 -19.20 8.70
CA GLU A 500 -1.99 -18.40 7.78
C GLU A 500 -1.20 -17.32 8.55
N ASN A 501 0.12 -17.27 8.32
CA ASN A 501 1.08 -16.34 8.93
C ASN A 501 1.82 -15.49 7.87
N GLY A 502 1.15 -15.15 6.76
CA GLY A 502 1.75 -14.30 5.71
C GLY A 502 2.42 -15.07 4.58
N ASP A 503 3.36 -14.43 3.87
CA ASP A 503 3.89 -14.86 2.56
C ASP A 503 4.72 -16.17 2.57
N THR A 504 5.08 -16.68 3.75
CA THR A 504 5.97 -17.85 3.91
C THR A 504 5.27 -19.19 3.65
N ASP A 505 3.94 -19.19 3.64
CA ASP A 505 3.16 -20.44 3.74
C ASP A 505 2.89 -21.08 2.38
N CYS A 506 3.05 -20.36 1.27
CA CYS A 506 2.92 -20.93 -0.08
C CYS A 506 3.83 -22.16 -0.28
N SER A 507 5.02 -22.16 0.32
CA SER A 507 6.01 -23.23 0.19
C SER A 507 5.61 -24.55 0.85
N LYS A 508 4.49 -24.58 1.60
CA LYS A 508 4.05 -25.75 2.37
C LYS A 508 3.25 -26.77 1.55
N ARG A 509 2.82 -26.41 0.33
CA ARG A 509 2.19 -27.32 -0.64
C ARG A 509 3.24 -28.01 -1.52
N VAL A 510 3.29 -29.34 -1.53
CA VAL A 510 4.44 -30.10 -2.09
C VAL A 510 4.09 -31.23 -3.08
N TYR A 511 2.80 -31.50 -3.36
CA TYR A 511 2.42 -32.70 -4.15
C TYR A 511 1.63 -32.41 -5.42
N GLY A 512 1.96 -33.14 -6.50
CA GLY A 512 1.22 -33.18 -7.78
C GLY A 512 1.82 -32.31 -8.89
N ASP A 513 1.24 -32.41 -10.08
CA ASP A 513 1.43 -31.46 -11.17
C ASP A 513 0.70 -30.16 -10.79
N LEU A 514 1.44 -29.16 -10.32
CA LEU A 514 0.87 -27.90 -9.84
C LEU A 514 0.69 -26.92 -11.00
N THR A 515 -0.53 -26.42 -11.13
CA THR A 515 -0.88 -25.24 -11.92
C THR A 515 -1.06 -24.02 -11.00
N HIS A 516 -1.12 -22.83 -11.59
CA HIS A 516 -1.47 -21.61 -10.84
C HIS A 516 -2.77 -21.78 -10.04
N GLN A 517 -3.82 -22.35 -10.66
CA GLN A 517 -5.09 -22.60 -9.99
C GLN A 517 -4.94 -23.50 -8.77
N ASN A 518 -4.05 -24.49 -8.81
CA ASN A 518 -3.81 -25.34 -7.65
C ASN A 518 -3.17 -24.58 -6.49
N CYS A 519 -2.25 -23.66 -6.78
CA CYS A 519 -1.62 -22.83 -5.76
C CYS A 519 -2.56 -21.75 -5.23
N GLU A 520 -3.33 -21.11 -6.09
CA GLU A 520 -4.34 -20.11 -5.71
C GLU A 520 -5.45 -20.75 -4.85
N ASN A 521 -5.90 -21.95 -5.21
CA ASN A 521 -6.88 -22.70 -4.41
C ASN A 521 -6.31 -23.15 -3.05
N PHE A 522 -4.99 -23.37 -2.96
CA PHE A 522 -4.34 -23.67 -1.68
C PHE A 522 -4.27 -22.41 -0.79
N LEU A 523 -3.80 -21.30 -1.35
CA LEU A 523 -3.78 -19.98 -0.74
C LEU A 523 -3.85 -18.93 -1.86
N GLN A 524 -4.85 -18.04 -1.82
CA GLN A 524 -5.15 -17.09 -2.89
C GLN A 524 -3.96 -16.18 -3.29
N LYS A 525 -3.01 -15.99 -2.38
CA LYS A 525 -1.80 -15.20 -2.61
C LYS A 525 -0.63 -15.98 -3.21
N CYS A 526 -0.84 -17.22 -3.62
CA CYS A 526 0.21 -18.11 -4.10
C CYS A 526 0.08 -18.42 -5.59
N THR A 527 1.23 -18.67 -6.22
CA THR A 527 1.38 -19.12 -7.60
C THR A 527 2.45 -20.21 -7.65
N ILE A 528 2.65 -20.85 -8.80
CA ILE A 528 3.67 -21.89 -8.95
C ILE A 528 5.09 -21.29 -8.93
N PHE A 529 6.08 -21.99 -8.37
CA PHE A 529 7.50 -21.57 -8.44
C PHE A 529 8.15 -21.92 -9.77
N ASP A 530 8.06 -23.18 -10.18
CA ASP A 530 8.56 -23.68 -11.44
C ASP A 530 7.88 -25.02 -11.77
N ILE A 531 7.75 -25.35 -13.05
CA ILE A 531 7.15 -26.60 -13.54
C ILE A 531 7.93 -27.81 -12.99
N GLY A 532 9.24 -27.66 -12.75
CA GLY A 532 10.09 -28.72 -12.20
C GLY A 532 10.07 -28.87 -10.67
N ASN A 533 9.79 -27.79 -9.91
CA ASN A 533 10.08 -27.75 -8.46
C ASN A 533 8.85 -28.00 -7.56
N ARG A 534 7.70 -28.39 -8.14
CA ARG A 534 6.46 -28.86 -7.46
C ARG A 534 6.10 -28.13 -6.15
N THR A 535 6.30 -26.82 -6.10
CA THR A 535 6.06 -25.97 -4.93
C THR A 535 5.35 -24.69 -5.33
N CYS A 536 4.50 -24.19 -4.43
CA CYS A 536 3.89 -22.87 -4.58
C CYS A 536 4.78 -21.80 -3.91
N VAL A 537 4.74 -20.59 -4.44
CA VAL A 537 5.39 -19.39 -3.90
C VAL A 537 4.43 -18.22 -3.91
N SER A 538 4.73 -17.19 -3.15
CA SER A 538 3.91 -15.98 -3.14
C SER A 538 3.84 -15.33 -4.51
N LEU A 539 2.69 -14.74 -4.84
CA LEU A 539 2.52 -13.85 -5.98
C LEU A 539 3.56 -12.73 -5.93
N SER A 540 3.91 -12.17 -7.09
CA SER A 540 4.79 -11.02 -7.13
C SER A 540 4.00 -9.73 -6.91
N GLY A 541 4.67 -8.71 -6.34
CA GLY A 541 4.09 -7.37 -6.22
C GLY A 541 3.89 -6.67 -7.57
N MET A 542 4.52 -7.16 -8.62
CA MET A 542 4.43 -6.66 -9.99
C MET A 542 4.31 -7.82 -10.98
N CYS A 543 3.85 -7.55 -12.20
CA CYS A 543 3.76 -8.56 -13.27
C CYS A 543 5.16 -8.88 -13.87
N ASN A 544 6.06 -9.50 -13.09
CA ASN A 544 7.44 -9.85 -13.49
C ASN A 544 7.69 -11.36 -13.49
N TYR A 545 6.70 -12.14 -13.94
CA TYR A 545 6.80 -13.59 -13.93
C TYR A 545 7.63 -14.13 -15.10
N ASN A 546 8.35 -15.22 -14.87
CA ASN A 546 9.21 -15.90 -15.86
C ASN A 546 8.56 -17.14 -16.51
N LEU A 547 7.31 -17.45 -16.16
CA LEU A 547 6.55 -18.58 -16.67
C LEU A 547 5.13 -18.13 -17.04
N GLU A 548 4.62 -18.61 -18.17
CA GLU A 548 3.29 -18.29 -18.69
C GLU A 548 2.19 -18.59 -17.67
N GLN A 549 2.24 -19.76 -17.05
CA GLN A 549 1.26 -20.17 -16.05
C GLN A 549 1.23 -19.28 -14.80
N LYS A 550 2.29 -18.52 -14.50
CA LYS A 550 2.30 -17.57 -13.37
C LYS A 550 1.66 -16.23 -13.71
N CYS A 551 1.56 -15.91 -15.00
CA CYS A 551 1.15 -14.62 -15.51
C CYS A 551 -0.37 -14.47 -15.52
N VAL A 552 -0.94 -14.40 -14.32
CA VAL A 552 -2.40 -14.25 -14.14
C VAL A 552 -2.69 -12.97 -13.38
N ILE A 553 -2.18 -12.84 -12.14
CA ILE A 553 -2.43 -11.69 -11.26
C ILE A 553 -1.20 -11.30 -10.43
N THR A 554 -1.20 -10.11 -9.84
CA THR A 554 -0.23 -9.68 -8.81
C THR A 554 -0.78 -9.87 -7.39
N LYS A 555 0.04 -9.65 -6.36
CA LYS A 555 -0.42 -9.56 -4.95
C LYS A 555 -1.53 -8.52 -4.73
N LYS A 556 -1.69 -7.56 -5.64
CA LYS A 556 -2.72 -6.51 -5.61
C LYS A 556 -3.93 -6.87 -6.48
N TRP A 557 -4.08 -8.13 -6.89
CA TRP A 557 -5.16 -8.61 -7.76
C TRP A 557 -5.22 -7.92 -9.12
N GLN A 558 -4.09 -7.37 -9.59
CA GLN A 558 -4.01 -6.72 -10.88
C GLN A 558 -3.75 -7.77 -11.96
N PRO A 559 -4.51 -7.79 -13.06
CA PRO A 559 -4.33 -8.77 -14.12
C PRO A 559 -3.01 -8.57 -14.87
N CYS A 560 -2.33 -9.68 -15.13
CA CYS A 560 -1.11 -9.74 -15.92
C CYS A 560 -1.39 -10.48 -17.24
N LYS A 561 -0.75 -10.07 -18.33
CA LYS A 561 -0.87 -10.70 -19.65
C LYS A 561 0.48 -11.20 -20.17
N TRP A 562 0.52 -12.44 -20.62
CA TRP A 562 1.71 -13.05 -21.21
C TRP A 562 1.86 -12.62 -22.68
N ASP A 563 3.04 -12.10 -23.03
CA ASP A 563 3.40 -11.75 -24.41
C ASP A 563 4.12 -12.95 -25.05
N LEU A 564 3.37 -13.75 -25.81
CA LEU A 564 3.87 -14.94 -26.52
C LEU A 564 5.06 -14.64 -27.43
N LYS A 565 5.10 -13.45 -28.05
CA LYS A 565 6.13 -13.08 -29.04
C LYS A 565 7.48 -12.80 -28.36
N ASN A 566 7.42 -12.13 -27.21
CA ASN A 566 8.61 -11.66 -26.50
C ASN A 566 8.96 -12.52 -25.28
N ARG A 567 8.11 -13.49 -24.89
CA ARG A 567 8.21 -14.30 -23.67
C ARG A 567 8.39 -13.44 -22.41
N ILE A 568 7.70 -12.31 -22.35
CA ILE A 568 7.68 -11.38 -21.22
C ILE A 568 6.26 -11.16 -20.73
N VAL A 569 6.13 -10.66 -19.50
CA VAL A 569 4.86 -10.30 -18.90
C VAL A 569 4.61 -8.80 -18.99
N LYS A 570 3.36 -8.41 -19.27
CA LYS A 570 2.90 -7.01 -19.23
C LYS A 570 1.69 -6.86 -18.32
N MET A 571 1.60 -5.70 -17.68
CA MET A 571 0.44 -5.32 -16.88
C MET A 571 -0.73 -4.96 -17.81
N GLN A 572 -1.92 -5.51 -17.55
CA GLN A 572 -3.09 -5.22 -18.36
C GLN A 572 -3.81 -4.00 -17.78
N PHE A 573 -3.71 -2.86 -18.46
CA PHE A 573 -4.51 -1.69 -18.11
C PHE A 573 -5.96 -1.96 -18.52
N VAL A 574 -6.80 -2.23 -17.53
CA VAL A 574 -8.25 -2.22 -17.74
C VAL A 574 -8.65 -0.76 -17.85
N VAL A 575 -8.90 -0.30 -19.06
CA VAL A 575 -9.59 0.97 -19.29
C VAL A 575 -11.03 0.72 -18.85
N ILE A 576 -11.38 1.16 -17.65
CA ILE A 576 -12.78 1.27 -17.24
C ILE A 576 -13.31 2.47 -18.03
N ILE A 577 -13.96 2.19 -19.15
CA ILE A 577 -14.62 3.17 -20.02
C ILE A 577 -15.93 3.61 -19.37
#